data_AF-A0A9D2ITM4-F1
#
_entry.id   AF-A0A9D2ITM4-F1
#
_cell.length_a   1.000
_cell.length_b   1.000
_cell.length_c   1.000
_cell.angle_alpha   90.00
_cell.angle_beta   90.00
_cell.angle_gamma   90.00
#
_symmetry.space_group_name_H-M   'P 1'
#
loop_
_entity.id
_entity.type
_entity.pdbx_description
1 polymer ?
#
loop_
_entity_poly.entity_id
_entity_poly.type
_entity_poly.pdbx_seq_one_letter_code
_entity_poly.pdbx_strand_id
1 'polypeptide(L)'
;MYCIKQENTAAACQVSDGRVKMLAGIVLFVFLAVSLCFGKTVQADSSKTILVQEEDGVLKSYQVNAQGEKTILKNVFLAIQEKNGVYTVTPPKASGSTIYRFASDGVGKKHTAEGFVKITYKDSVQKLYAKKGRVYTGWYKRENKRYYCVKGERVKGWKKINGKSYYFNSAYVLQQNKIVGSKASGYFYVDPTGVRITAPAVKAAVSFVVSNSKSSQSAQQRLKSCFNALLKYPYRTYYTSIPAAGKLPSYAEYMFQNRGGNCYCYAAAMAYIAKVLGFESRVAAGGVTAYAGRQLSPHGWCEVKIGSQWKMCDCSMQNAHKDQNLFLVTRKQYPFRLRCDKVFQMTAKNGKITWK
;
A
#
# COMPACT_ATOMS: atom_id res chain seq x y z
N MET A 1 53.89 31.56 -63.77
CA MET A 1 54.45 30.90 -64.95
C MET A 1 54.71 29.44 -64.58
N TYR A 2 53.96 28.55 -65.23
CA TYR A 2 54.05 27.08 -65.29
C TYR A 2 54.12 26.22 -64.00
N CYS A 3 52.99 25.53 -63.79
CA CYS A 3 52.82 24.18 -63.25
C CYS A 3 53.59 23.16 -64.11
N ILE A 4 53.94 21.97 -63.58
CA ILE A 4 53.75 20.63 -64.22
C ILE A 4 54.56 19.47 -63.55
N LYS A 5 53.81 18.40 -63.25
CA LYS A 5 54.05 16.92 -63.32
C LYS A 5 54.88 16.13 -62.28
N GLN A 6 54.13 15.17 -61.72
CA GLN A 6 54.44 13.74 -61.49
C GLN A 6 55.51 13.13 -62.41
N GLU A 7 56.28 12.18 -61.88
CA GLU A 7 56.54 10.92 -62.59
C GLU A 7 56.86 9.75 -61.65
N ASN A 8 56.26 8.61 -61.97
CA ASN A 8 56.46 7.29 -61.39
C ASN A 8 57.77 6.68 -61.90
N THR A 9 58.48 5.93 -61.07
CA THR A 9 59.43 4.90 -61.53
C THR A 9 58.93 3.52 -61.10
N ALA A 10 58.85 2.64 -62.08
CA ALA A 10 58.51 1.24 -61.96
C ALA A 10 59.74 0.42 -61.53
N ALA A 11 59.53 -0.62 -60.72
CA ALA A 11 60.43 -1.76 -60.65
C ALA A 11 59.57 -3.03 -60.57
N ALA A 12 59.67 -3.83 -61.62
CA ALA A 12 59.11 -5.17 -61.72
C ALA A 12 60.03 -6.18 -61.02
N CYS A 13 59.45 -7.17 -60.33
CA CYS A 13 60.06 -8.49 -60.23
C CYS A 13 58.96 -9.55 -60.10
N GLN A 14 59.09 -10.61 -60.91
CA GLN A 14 58.11 -11.67 -61.13
C GLN A 14 58.15 -12.77 -60.06
N VAL A 15 56.94 -13.24 -59.69
CA VAL A 15 56.45 -14.63 -59.51
C VAL A 15 57.16 -15.58 -58.53
N SER A 16 56.46 -16.00 -57.47
CA SER A 16 55.92 -17.37 -57.35
C SER A 16 54.96 -17.56 -56.16
N ASP A 17 53.91 -18.35 -56.44
CA ASP A 17 53.01 -19.08 -55.55
C ASP A 17 52.07 -18.35 -54.56
N GLY A 18 50.83 -18.14 -55.04
CA GLY A 18 49.73 -19.00 -54.62
C GLY A 18 49.28 -18.94 -53.16
N ARG A 19 48.38 -17.99 -52.85
CA ARG A 19 47.01 -18.25 -52.34
C ARG A 19 46.35 -16.94 -51.91
N VAL A 20 45.21 -16.68 -52.55
CA VAL A 20 44.30 -15.56 -52.31
C VAL A 20 43.62 -15.69 -50.95
N LYS A 21 43.71 -14.66 -50.10
CA LYS A 21 42.64 -14.28 -49.17
C LYS A 21 42.54 -12.75 -49.08
N MET A 22 41.48 -12.22 -49.70
CA MET A 22 40.97 -10.86 -49.55
C MET A 22 40.62 -10.59 -48.08
N LEU A 23 41.04 -9.44 -47.55
CA LEU A 23 40.25 -8.64 -46.60
C LEU A 23 40.79 -7.20 -46.61
N ALA A 24 39.91 -6.28 -47.00
CA ALA A 24 40.04 -4.82 -46.90
C ALA A 24 40.47 -4.40 -45.47
N GLY A 25 41.24 -3.35 -45.21
CA GLY A 25 41.47 -2.12 -45.94
C GLY A 25 40.98 -0.92 -45.12
N ILE A 26 41.94 -0.21 -44.48
CA ILE A 26 41.97 1.26 -44.21
C ILE A 26 40.91 1.73 -43.16
N VAL A 27 41.10 2.64 -42.19
CA VAL A 27 41.75 3.96 -42.17
C VAL A 27 42.07 4.38 -40.72
N LEU A 28 43.31 4.83 -40.53
CA LEU A 28 43.81 5.60 -39.41
C LEU A 28 43.27 7.05 -39.51
N PHE A 29 42.41 7.48 -38.58
CA PHE A 29 41.98 8.89 -38.51
C PHE A 29 42.75 9.66 -37.43
N VAL A 30 43.39 10.72 -37.93
CA VAL A 30 44.22 11.72 -37.25
C VAL A 30 43.45 12.40 -36.11
N PHE A 31 44.03 12.39 -34.91
CA PHE A 31 43.61 13.26 -33.81
C PHE A 31 44.16 14.67 -34.05
N LEU A 32 43.29 15.62 -34.41
CA LEU A 32 43.60 17.04 -34.32
C LEU A 32 43.31 17.49 -32.89
N ALA A 33 44.36 17.86 -32.16
CA ALA A 33 44.27 18.34 -30.79
C ALA A 33 43.63 19.74 -30.74
N VAL A 34 42.50 19.87 -30.04
CA VAL A 34 41.89 21.15 -29.69
C VAL A 34 41.85 21.25 -28.16
N SER A 35 42.59 22.24 -27.66
CA SER A 35 42.55 22.91 -26.35
C SER A 35 41.78 22.23 -25.19
N LEU A 36 42.53 21.77 -24.19
CA LEU A 36 42.02 21.31 -22.89
C LEU A 36 41.54 22.51 -22.04
N CYS A 37 40.28 22.90 -22.21
CA CYS A 37 39.51 23.36 -21.05
C CYS A 37 39.12 22.12 -20.25
N PHE A 38 39.39 22.08 -18.94
CA PHE A 38 38.93 21.03 -18.02
C PHE A 38 37.40 21.04 -17.89
N GLY A 39 36.69 20.75 -18.97
CA GLY A 39 35.26 20.48 -19.01
C GLY A 39 35.03 19.00 -18.77
N LYS A 40 34.21 18.68 -17.77
CA LYS A 40 33.79 17.31 -17.52
C LYS A 40 33.15 16.71 -18.78
N THR A 41 33.57 15.50 -19.16
CA THR A 41 33.14 14.83 -20.40
C THR A 41 31.68 14.39 -20.30
N VAL A 42 30.93 14.43 -21.41
CA VAL A 42 29.49 14.13 -21.43
C VAL A 42 29.20 13.06 -22.46
N GLN A 43 28.40 12.06 -22.09
CA GLN A 43 28.00 10.99 -23.01
C GLN A 43 26.51 11.13 -23.33
N ALA A 44 26.20 11.30 -24.63
CA ALA A 44 24.84 11.23 -25.14
C ALA A 44 24.24 9.85 -24.84
N ASP A 45 22.92 9.78 -24.61
CA ASP A 45 22.27 8.46 -24.53
C ASP A 45 22.43 7.69 -25.85
N SER A 46 22.27 6.37 -25.82
CA SER A 46 22.43 5.51 -27.00
C SER A 46 21.40 5.78 -28.12
N SER A 47 20.45 6.70 -27.91
CA SER A 47 19.46 7.18 -28.88
C SER A 47 19.65 8.63 -29.34
N LYS A 48 20.67 9.36 -28.84
CA LYS A 48 21.00 10.76 -29.18
C LYS A 48 19.90 11.81 -28.98
N THR A 49 18.86 11.61 -28.17
CA THR A 49 17.74 12.60 -28.10
C THR A 49 17.89 13.67 -27.02
N ILE A 50 18.40 13.34 -25.83
CA ILE A 50 18.59 14.30 -24.73
C ILE A 50 20.03 14.26 -24.24
N LEU A 51 20.68 15.42 -24.22
CA LEU A 51 22.04 15.64 -23.75
C LEU A 51 22.02 16.53 -22.49
N VAL A 52 22.88 16.22 -21.53
CA VAL A 52 23.10 17.09 -20.36
C VAL A 52 24.59 17.33 -20.19
N GLN A 53 25.01 18.60 -20.22
CA GLN A 53 26.41 18.99 -20.12
C GLN A 53 26.61 20.14 -19.15
N GLU A 54 27.80 20.22 -18.55
CA GLU A 54 28.19 21.34 -17.69
C GLU A 54 28.91 22.40 -18.54
N GLU A 55 28.43 23.65 -18.46
CA GLU A 55 28.99 24.81 -19.14
C GLU A 55 29.13 25.93 -18.10
N ASP A 56 30.33 26.50 -17.98
CA ASP A 56 30.64 27.58 -17.03
C ASP A 56 30.20 27.27 -15.58
N GLY A 57 30.37 26.00 -15.17
CA GLY A 57 29.98 25.51 -13.84
C GLY A 57 28.48 25.25 -13.66
N VAL A 58 27.69 25.30 -14.74
CA VAL A 58 26.24 25.14 -14.71
C VAL A 58 25.78 24.00 -15.61
N LEU A 59 24.92 23.13 -15.07
CA LEU A 59 24.36 22.02 -15.83
C LEU A 59 23.27 22.53 -16.78
N LYS A 60 23.34 22.20 -18.07
CA LYS A 60 22.34 22.54 -19.09
C LYS A 60 21.82 21.30 -19.79
N SER A 61 20.55 21.31 -20.21
CA SER A 61 19.93 20.23 -20.96
C SER A 61 19.57 20.64 -22.38
N TYR A 62 19.77 19.72 -23.32
CA TYR A 62 19.53 19.92 -24.74
C TYR A 62 18.75 18.75 -25.33
N GLN A 63 17.82 19.06 -26.24
CA GLN A 63 17.35 18.11 -27.24
C GLN A 63 18.36 18.14 -28.40
N VAL A 64 18.72 16.97 -28.93
CA VAL A 64 19.61 16.86 -30.09
C VAL A 64 18.86 16.18 -31.24
N ASN A 65 18.91 16.77 -32.43
CA ASN A 65 18.27 16.19 -33.63
C ASN A 65 19.20 15.20 -34.36
N ALA A 66 18.71 14.59 -35.44
CA ALA A 66 19.46 13.62 -36.22
C ALA A 66 20.75 14.22 -36.84
N GLN A 67 20.75 15.52 -37.09
CA GLN A 67 21.85 16.31 -37.65
C GLN A 67 22.85 16.77 -36.56
N GLY A 68 22.57 16.54 -35.28
CA GLY A 68 23.43 16.91 -34.16
C GLY A 68 23.22 18.34 -33.63
N GLU A 69 22.22 19.06 -34.14
CA GLU A 69 21.88 20.40 -33.66
C GLU A 69 21.27 20.33 -32.26
N LYS A 70 21.67 21.26 -31.39
CA LYS A 70 21.28 21.31 -29.98
C LYS A 70 20.25 22.41 -29.76
N THR A 71 19.11 22.06 -29.17
CA THR A 71 18.09 23.02 -28.72
C THR A 71 17.91 22.91 -27.21
N ILE A 72 17.92 24.02 -26.47
CA ILE A 72 17.77 24.00 -25.01
C ILE A 72 16.42 23.36 -24.64
N LEU A 73 16.50 22.30 -23.82
CA LEU A 73 15.33 21.64 -23.25
C LEU A 73 14.98 22.32 -21.92
N LYS A 74 13.78 22.90 -21.84
CA LYS A 74 13.35 23.78 -20.75
C LYS A 74 12.26 23.13 -19.91
N ASN A 75 12.13 23.54 -18.64
CA ASN A 75 11.05 23.13 -17.74
C ASN A 75 10.88 21.60 -17.60
N VAL A 76 11.98 20.87 -17.61
CA VAL A 76 11.99 19.40 -17.62
C VAL A 76 12.58 18.82 -16.34
N PHE A 77 12.14 17.62 -15.97
CA PHE A 77 12.83 16.80 -14.98
C PHE A 77 13.52 15.64 -15.67
N LEU A 78 14.80 15.41 -15.37
CA LEU A 78 15.60 14.31 -15.91
C LEU A 78 16.19 13.48 -14.77
N ALA A 79 16.27 12.16 -14.97
CA ALA A 79 17.01 11.28 -14.07
C ALA A 79 18.44 11.11 -14.60
N ILE A 80 19.44 11.47 -13.80
CA ILE A 80 20.83 11.59 -14.23
C ILE A 80 21.73 10.81 -13.29
N GLN A 81 22.66 10.04 -13.85
CA GLN A 81 23.80 9.50 -13.12
C GLN A 81 25.03 10.36 -13.38
N GLU A 82 25.81 10.59 -12.34
CA GLU A 82 27.09 11.29 -12.39
C GLU A 82 28.19 10.31 -12.03
N LYS A 83 29.15 10.08 -12.94
CA LYS A 83 30.30 9.21 -12.71
C LYS A 83 31.54 9.84 -13.31
N ASN A 84 32.55 10.12 -12.50
CA ASN A 84 33.81 10.74 -12.93
C ASN A 84 33.61 12.04 -13.73
N GLY A 85 32.67 12.88 -13.28
CA GLY A 85 32.26 14.10 -13.98
C GLY A 85 31.31 13.90 -15.16
N VAL A 86 31.10 12.66 -15.62
CA VAL A 86 30.19 12.38 -16.73
C VAL A 86 28.75 12.33 -16.26
N TYR A 87 27.91 13.18 -16.85
CA TYR A 87 26.47 13.19 -16.66
C TYR A 87 25.79 12.36 -17.74
N THR A 88 25.05 11.33 -17.33
CA THR A 88 24.30 10.46 -18.24
C THR A 88 22.82 10.52 -17.89
N VAL A 89 21.98 10.88 -18.88
CA VAL A 89 20.53 10.77 -18.75
C VAL A 89 20.16 9.28 -18.75
N THR A 90 19.40 8.87 -17.74
CA THR A 90 19.05 7.47 -17.49
C THR A 90 17.54 7.26 -17.49
N PRO A 91 17.06 6.02 -17.68
CA PRO A 91 15.67 5.70 -17.45
C PRO A 91 15.23 6.18 -16.06
N PRO A 92 14.00 6.71 -15.88
CA PRO A 92 13.59 7.36 -14.63
C PRO A 92 13.74 6.49 -13.38
N LYS A 93 13.65 5.16 -13.53
CA LYS A 93 13.69 4.16 -12.45
C LYS A 93 15.06 3.49 -12.30
N ALA A 94 16.10 3.98 -13.00
CA ALA A 94 17.44 3.44 -12.90
C ALA A 94 18.00 3.62 -11.47
N SER A 95 18.72 2.60 -10.99
CA SER A 95 19.34 2.65 -9.66
C SER A 95 20.42 3.72 -9.62
N GLY A 96 20.63 4.40 -8.49
CA GLY A 96 21.68 5.41 -8.34
C GLY A 96 21.39 6.78 -8.98
N SER A 97 20.43 6.88 -9.89
CA SER A 97 20.07 8.14 -10.55
C SER A 97 19.57 9.21 -9.58
N THR A 98 19.90 10.46 -9.88
CA THR A 98 19.46 11.67 -9.20
C THR A 98 18.54 12.46 -10.14
N ILE A 99 17.44 12.97 -9.62
CA ILE A 99 16.49 13.78 -10.37
C ILE A 99 16.98 15.22 -10.38
N TYR A 100 17.10 15.80 -11.57
CA TYR A 100 17.39 17.21 -11.78
C TYR A 100 16.16 17.90 -12.37
N ARG A 101 15.93 19.17 -11.98
CA ARG A 101 14.97 20.07 -12.60
C ARG A 101 15.74 21.09 -13.42
N PHE A 102 15.43 21.20 -14.71
CA PHE A 102 15.92 22.22 -15.60
C PHE A 102 14.85 23.30 -15.75
N ALA A 103 15.19 24.56 -15.46
CA ALA A 103 14.24 25.67 -15.47
C ALA A 103 14.01 26.23 -16.89
N SER A 104 13.37 27.39 -17.02
CA SER A 104 13.05 28.02 -18.31
C SER A 104 14.26 28.58 -19.04
N ASP A 105 15.34 28.85 -18.30
CA ASP A 105 16.66 29.24 -18.81
C ASP A 105 17.51 28.03 -19.23
N GLY A 106 17.03 26.80 -18.99
CA GLY A 106 17.76 25.56 -19.27
C GLY A 106 18.76 25.17 -18.19
N VAL A 107 18.82 25.88 -17.06
CA VAL A 107 19.74 25.59 -15.95
C VAL A 107 19.18 24.48 -15.06
N GLY A 108 19.99 23.44 -14.86
CA GLY A 108 19.70 22.23 -14.09
C GLY A 108 20.13 22.33 -12.63
N LYS A 109 19.22 22.04 -11.71
CA LYS A 109 19.51 21.89 -10.27
C LYS A 109 18.98 20.56 -9.76
N LYS A 110 19.68 19.94 -8.81
CA LYS A 110 19.21 18.74 -8.11
C LYS A 110 17.82 19.03 -7.52
N HIS A 111 16.84 18.22 -7.87
CA HIS A 111 15.51 18.30 -7.28
C HIS A 111 15.54 17.67 -5.90
N THR A 112 14.96 18.30 -4.88
CA THR A 112 14.97 17.75 -3.50
C THR A 112 13.57 17.62 -2.89
N ALA A 113 12.58 18.34 -3.44
CA ALA A 113 11.23 18.33 -2.93
C ALA A 113 10.59 16.93 -3.03
N GLU A 114 9.68 16.65 -2.11
CA GLU A 114 8.90 15.41 -2.09
C GLU A 114 7.60 15.63 -2.87
N GLY A 115 7.30 14.72 -3.80
CA GLY A 115 6.09 14.85 -4.60
C GLY A 115 6.11 14.09 -5.92
N PHE A 116 5.02 14.22 -6.67
CA PHE A 116 4.98 13.68 -8.03
C PHE A 116 5.64 14.66 -9.00
N VAL A 117 6.63 14.16 -9.72
CA VAL A 117 7.32 14.88 -10.80
C VAL A 117 7.10 14.17 -12.13
N LYS A 118 7.09 14.94 -13.23
CA LYS A 118 6.99 14.42 -14.60
C LYS A 118 8.41 14.31 -15.15
N ILE A 119 8.99 13.11 -15.09
CA ILE A 119 10.36 12.84 -15.52
C ILE A 119 10.34 12.46 -16.99
N THR A 120 11.07 13.21 -17.81
CA THR A 120 11.24 12.95 -19.23
C THR A 120 12.42 12.01 -19.45
N TYR A 121 12.23 11.05 -20.35
CA TYR A 121 13.28 10.16 -20.83
C TYR A 121 12.95 9.79 -22.27
N LYS A 122 13.84 10.15 -23.19
CA LYS A 122 13.57 10.09 -24.63
C LYS A 122 12.25 10.81 -24.95
N ASP A 123 11.39 10.19 -25.74
CA ASP A 123 10.09 10.73 -26.14
C ASP A 123 8.97 10.44 -25.11
N SER A 124 9.33 9.93 -23.93
CA SER A 124 8.37 9.53 -22.88
C SER A 124 8.44 10.43 -21.65
N VAL A 125 7.28 10.67 -21.05
CA VAL A 125 7.16 11.39 -19.78
C VAL A 125 6.46 10.52 -18.75
N GLN A 126 7.13 10.24 -17.62
CA GLN A 126 6.60 9.42 -16.54
C GLN A 126 6.32 10.26 -15.30
N LYS A 127 5.09 10.19 -14.78
CA LYS A 127 4.72 10.83 -13.51
C LYS A 127 5.07 9.92 -12.33
N LEU A 128 6.19 10.18 -11.66
CA LEU A 128 6.72 9.34 -10.58
C LEU A 128 6.83 10.12 -9.27
N TYR A 129 6.65 9.41 -8.16
CA TYR A 129 6.87 9.96 -6.83
C TYR A 129 8.37 10.01 -6.52
N ALA A 130 8.86 11.21 -6.26
CA ALA A 130 10.23 11.50 -5.89
C ALA A 130 10.32 11.97 -4.45
N LYS A 131 11.43 11.66 -3.80
CA LYS A 131 11.78 12.13 -2.47
C LYS A 131 13.30 12.20 -2.35
N LYS A 132 13.83 13.30 -1.79
CA LYS A 132 15.28 13.53 -1.66
C LYS A 132 16.03 13.35 -3.00
N GLY A 133 15.43 13.87 -4.07
CA GLY A 133 16.01 13.84 -5.42
C GLY A 133 16.12 12.48 -6.07
N ARG A 134 15.37 11.49 -5.61
CA ARG A 134 15.37 10.15 -6.20
C ARG A 134 13.96 9.64 -6.36
N VAL A 135 13.77 8.75 -7.33
CA VAL A 135 12.53 7.98 -7.45
C VAL A 135 12.39 7.09 -6.21
N TYR A 136 11.28 7.26 -5.50
CA TYR A 136 11.14 6.75 -4.13
C TYR A 136 10.39 5.41 -4.07
N THR A 137 10.82 4.54 -3.17
CA THR A 137 10.07 3.34 -2.76
C THR A 137 9.82 3.44 -1.26
N GLY A 138 8.56 3.41 -0.86
CA GLY A 138 8.22 3.45 0.55
C GLY A 138 6.87 4.09 0.86
N TRP A 139 6.66 4.27 2.15
CA TRP A 139 5.49 4.97 2.67
C TRP A 139 5.63 6.47 2.49
N TYR A 140 4.52 7.11 2.13
CA TYR A 140 4.39 8.56 2.17
C TYR A 140 2.98 8.98 2.62
N LYS A 141 2.86 10.21 3.09
CA LYS A 141 1.60 10.81 3.56
C LYS A 141 1.26 12.02 2.71
N ARG A 142 -0.03 12.19 2.45
CA ARG A 142 -0.58 13.38 1.80
C ARG A 142 -2.00 13.59 2.29
N GLU A 143 -2.35 14.81 2.70
CA GLU A 143 -3.72 15.16 3.14
C GLU A 143 -4.27 14.17 4.20
N ASN A 144 -3.47 13.87 5.23
CA ASN A 144 -3.76 12.88 6.28
C ASN A 144 -4.03 11.44 5.81
N LYS A 145 -3.84 11.13 4.52
CA LYS A 145 -3.95 9.79 3.95
C LYS A 145 -2.57 9.16 3.77
N ARG A 146 -2.51 7.85 3.94
CA ARG A 146 -1.29 7.05 3.79
C ARG A 146 -1.30 6.30 2.46
N TYR A 147 -0.14 6.28 1.82
CA TYR A 147 0.10 5.67 0.53
C TYR A 147 1.40 4.87 0.56
N TYR A 148 1.59 4.03 -0.44
CA TYR A 148 2.85 3.34 -0.68
C TYR A 148 3.21 3.43 -2.15
N CYS A 149 4.48 3.65 -2.46
CA CYS A 149 4.99 3.57 -3.82
C CYS A 149 6.12 2.56 -3.94
N VAL A 150 6.25 1.98 -5.13
CA VAL A 150 7.37 1.14 -5.54
C VAL A 150 7.95 1.76 -6.79
N LYS A 151 9.24 2.12 -6.77
CA LYS A 151 9.91 2.82 -7.87
C LYS A 151 9.10 4.03 -8.38
N GLY A 152 8.58 4.84 -7.45
CA GLY A 152 7.80 6.05 -7.72
C GLY A 152 6.34 5.81 -8.11
N GLU A 153 5.93 4.57 -8.38
CA GLU A 153 4.57 4.25 -8.76
C GLU A 153 3.72 3.91 -7.55
N ARG A 154 2.52 4.49 -7.47
CA ARG A 154 1.58 4.23 -6.38
C ARG A 154 1.00 2.82 -6.47
N VAL A 155 0.82 2.19 -5.31
CA VAL A 155 0.25 0.85 -5.20
C VAL A 155 -1.27 0.89 -5.07
N LYS A 156 -1.94 -0.06 -5.73
CA LYS A 156 -3.37 -0.39 -5.60
C LYS A 156 -3.52 -1.84 -5.16
N GLY A 157 -4.68 -2.17 -4.58
CA GLY A 157 -5.03 -3.53 -4.18
C GLY A 157 -4.14 -4.06 -3.06
N TRP A 158 -3.99 -5.39 -3.01
CA TRP A 158 -3.17 -6.07 -2.02
C TRP A 158 -1.67 -5.88 -2.28
N LYS A 159 -0.91 -5.53 -1.25
CA LYS A 159 0.55 -5.47 -1.29
C LYS A 159 1.17 -6.00 -0.01
N LYS A 160 2.14 -6.89 -0.16
CA LYS A 160 3.01 -7.34 0.92
C LYS A 160 4.18 -6.35 1.08
N ILE A 161 4.34 -5.81 2.28
CA ILE A 161 5.37 -4.83 2.64
C ILE A 161 5.97 -5.31 3.97
N ASN A 162 7.26 -5.62 3.99
CA ASN A 162 7.98 -6.13 5.16
C ASN A 162 7.23 -7.29 5.86
N GLY A 163 6.85 -8.30 5.08
CA GLY A 163 6.13 -9.49 5.59
C GLY A 163 4.64 -9.30 5.86
N LYS A 164 4.13 -8.06 5.94
CA LYS A 164 2.73 -7.75 6.27
C LYS A 164 1.92 -7.41 5.03
N SER A 165 0.65 -7.82 4.98
CA SER A 165 -0.25 -7.54 3.86
C SER A 165 -1.14 -6.34 4.14
N TYR A 166 -1.12 -5.38 3.22
CA TYR A 166 -1.90 -4.13 3.25
C TYR A 166 -2.80 -4.04 2.03
N TYR A 167 -3.89 -3.29 2.14
CA TYR A 167 -4.82 -3.07 1.03
C TYR A 167 -4.95 -1.58 0.70
N PHE A 168 -4.77 -1.23 -0.57
CA PHE A 168 -4.91 0.13 -1.10
C PHE A 168 -6.13 0.21 -2.01
N ASN A 169 -6.98 1.22 -1.84
CA ASN A 169 -8.17 1.37 -2.68
C ASN A 169 -7.82 1.88 -4.10
N SER A 170 -8.85 2.09 -4.94
CA SER A 170 -8.69 2.63 -6.30
C SER A 170 -8.08 4.04 -6.35
N ALA A 171 -8.17 4.79 -5.26
CA ALA A 171 -7.52 6.09 -5.06
C ALA A 171 -6.11 5.96 -4.43
N TYR A 172 -5.55 4.76 -4.37
CA TYR A 172 -4.22 4.44 -3.81
C TYR A 172 -4.09 4.61 -2.29
N VAL A 173 -5.19 4.86 -1.59
CA VAL A 173 -5.21 5.13 -0.14
C VAL A 173 -5.23 3.82 0.63
N LEU A 174 -4.31 3.68 1.59
CA LEU A 174 -4.30 2.57 2.54
C LEU A 174 -5.66 2.49 3.26
N GLN A 175 -6.30 1.33 3.21
CA GLN A 175 -7.51 1.08 4.01
C GLN A 175 -7.13 0.58 5.39
N GLN A 176 -7.87 1.03 6.42
CA GLN A 176 -7.62 0.72 7.82
C GLN A 176 -8.96 0.45 8.53
N ASN A 177 -8.94 -0.44 9.50
CA ASN A 177 -10.05 -0.75 10.42
C ASN A 177 -11.40 -1.06 9.72
N LYS A 178 -11.38 -1.90 8.69
CA LYS A 178 -12.60 -2.25 7.94
C LYS A 178 -12.44 -3.54 7.14
N ILE A 179 -13.57 -4.08 6.70
CA ILE A 179 -13.60 -5.10 5.65
C ILE A 179 -13.22 -4.48 4.30
N VAL A 180 -12.35 -5.15 3.57
CA VAL A 180 -11.86 -4.82 2.22
C VAL A 180 -11.96 -6.03 1.31
N GLY A 181 -11.75 -5.83 0.01
CA GLY A 181 -11.82 -6.89 -1.00
C GLY A 181 -13.15 -6.88 -1.76
N SER A 182 -13.44 -7.99 -2.44
CA SER A 182 -14.60 -8.14 -3.33
C SER A 182 -15.04 -9.59 -3.43
N LYS A 183 -16.19 -9.87 -4.04
CA LYS A 183 -16.62 -11.25 -4.31
C LYS A 183 -15.57 -12.05 -5.09
N ALA A 184 -14.90 -11.42 -6.07
CA ALA A 184 -13.87 -12.06 -6.89
C ALA A 184 -12.55 -12.33 -6.13
N SER A 185 -12.16 -11.43 -5.22
CA SER A 185 -10.87 -11.53 -4.51
C SER A 185 -10.99 -12.09 -3.09
N GLY A 186 -12.21 -12.28 -2.59
CA GLY A 186 -12.52 -12.55 -1.19
C GLY A 186 -12.61 -11.27 -0.35
N TYR A 187 -13.28 -11.37 0.79
CA TYR A 187 -13.40 -10.30 1.77
C TYR A 187 -12.48 -10.55 2.97
N PHE A 188 -11.82 -9.50 3.45
CA PHE A 188 -10.86 -9.59 4.55
C PHE A 188 -10.94 -8.37 5.45
N TYR A 189 -10.60 -8.54 6.72
CA TYR A 189 -10.46 -7.41 7.65
C TYR A 189 -9.00 -6.94 7.70
N VAL A 190 -8.81 -5.63 7.58
CA VAL A 190 -7.55 -4.93 7.90
C VAL A 190 -7.73 -4.14 9.18
N ASP A 191 -6.76 -4.25 10.09
CA ASP A 191 -6.81 -3.64 11.41
C ASP A 191 -6.58 -2.10 11.37
N PRO A 192 -6.65 -1.39 12.51
CA PRO A 192 -6.36 0.05 12.56
C PRO A 192 -4.97 0.46 12.06
N THR A 193 -4.00 -0.45 12.00
CA THR A 193 -2.67 -0.20 11.42
C THR A 193 -2.61 -0.46 9.92
N GLY A 194 -3.69 -1.00 9.33
CA GLY A 194 -3.83 -1.35 7.92
C GLY A 194 -3.38 -2.77 7.58
N VAL A 195 -3.04 -3.58 8.59
CA VAL A 195 -2.51 -4.93 8.39
C VAL A 195 -3.65 -5.93 8.38
N ARG A 196 -3.67 -6.84 7.40
CA ARG A 196 -4.64 -7.94 7.34
C ARG A 196 -4.51 -8.85 8.56
N ILE A 197 -5.64 -9.16 9.20
CA ILE A 197 -5.71 -10.20 10.24
C ILE A 197 -6.18 -11.52 9.61
N THR A 198 -5.51 -12.62 9.94
CA THR A 198 -5.79 -13.96 9.40
C THR A 198 -6.36 -14.95 10.42
N ALA A 199 -6.59 -14.51 11.66
CA ALA A 199 -7.16 -15.33 12.73
C ALA A 199 -8.52 -15.95 12.31
N PRO A 200 -8.82 -17.22 12.65
CA PRO A 200 -10.04 -17.89 12.21
C PRO A 200 -11.33 -17.19 12.66
N ALA A 201 -11.44 -16.77 13.93
CA ALA A 201 -12.57 -15.96 14.42
C ALA A 201 -12.83 -14.69 13.59
N VAL A 202 -11.77 -14.01 13.13
CA VAL A 202 -11.91 -12.82 12.29
C VAL A 202 -12.44 -13.19 10.90
N LYS A 203 -11.90 -14.26 10.28
CA LYS A 203 -12.40 -14.74 8.99
C LYS A 203 -13.89 -15.12 9.08
N ALA A 204 -14.28 -15.86 10.11
CA ALA A 204 -15.66 -16.25 10.34
C ALA A 204 -16.58 -15.03 10.51
N ALA A 205 -16.16 -14.03 11.29
CA ALA A 205 -16.92 -12.79 11.46
C ALA A 205 -17.06 -11.98 10.16
N VAL A 206 -15.99 -11.90 9.34
CA VAL A 206 -16.07 -11.24 8.02
C VAL A 206 -17.09 -11.97 7.13
N SER A 207 -17.03 -13.30 7.06
CA SER A 207 -17.98 -14.10 6.29
C SER A 207 -19.41 -13.86 6.78
N PHE A 208 -19.64 -13.93 8.09
CA PHE A 208 -20.96 -13.69 8.68
C PHE A 208 -21.50 -12.30 8.34
N VAL A 209 -20.67 -11.26 8.46
CA VAL A 209 -21.06 -9.88 8.16
C VAL A 209 -21.39 -9.70 6.67
N VAL A 210 -20.61 -10.29 5.77
CA VAL A 210 -20.86 -10.20 4.32
C VAL A 210 -22.15 -10.93 3.93
N SER A 211 -22.46 -12.07 4.55
CA SER A 211 -23.68 -12.85 4.27
C SER A 211 -24.95 -12.23 4.84
N ASN A 212 -24.85 -11.45 5.93
CA ASN A 212 -26.02 -10.95 6.67
C ASN A 212 -26.19 -9.43 6.61
N SER A 213 -25.44 -8.73 5.75
CA SER A 213 -25.56 -7.28 5.60
C SER A 213 -25.19 -6.83 4.18
N LYS A 214 -25.62 -5.63 3.80
CA LYS A 214 -25.29 -5.03 2.49
C LYS A 214 -24.13 -4.07 2.65
N SER A 215 -23.21 -4.06 1.68
CA SER A 215 -22.05 -3.14 1.70
C SER A 215 -22.42 -1.66 1.57
N SER A 216 -23.61 -1.36 1.04
CA SER A 216 -24.18 -0.01 0.94
C SER A 216 -24.70 0.53 2.27
N GLN A 217 -24.94 -0.32 3.27
CA GLN A 217 -25.40 0.09 4.60
C GLN A 217 -24.25 0.71 5.41
N SER A 218 -24.59 1.62 6.32
CA SER A 218 -23.66 2.15 7.31
C SER A 218 -23.14 1.04 8.23
N ALA A 219 -21.98 1.23 8.86
CA ALA A 219 -21.42 0.24 9.79
C ALA A 219 -22.42 -0.14 10.91
N GLN A 220 -23.18 0.82 11.43
CA GLN A 220 -24.18 0.58 12.48
C GLN A 220 -25.40 -0.17 11.95
N GLN A 221 -25.86 0.12 10.73
CA GLN A 221 -26.94 -0.65 10.09
C GLN A 221 -26.52 -2.10 9.86
N ARG A 222 -25.28 -2.32 9.37
CA ARG A 222 -24.72 -3.66 9.20
C ARG A 222 -24.58 -4.40 10.53
N LEU A 223 -24.19 -3.69 11.59
CA LEU A 223 -24.15 -4.20 12.95
C LEU A 223 -25.53 -4.68 13.41
N LYS A 224 -26.59 -3.88 13.16
CA LYS A 224 -27.98 -4.27 13.48
C LYS A 224 -28.44 -5.47 12.65
N SER A 225 -28.14 -5.52 11.35
CA SER A 225 -28.49 -6.68 10.52
C SER A 225 -27.83 -7.96 11.03
N CYS A 226 -26.56 -7.88 11.45
CA CYS A 226 -25.86 -9.02 12.04
C CYS A 226 -26.39 -9.40 13.43
N PHE A 227 -26.74 -8.41 14.26
CA PHE A 227 -27.41 -8.64 15.54
C PHE A 227 -28.72 -9.43 15.33
N ASN A 228 -29.58 -8.97 14.42
CA ASN A 228 -30.84 -9.64 14.07
C ASN A 228 -30.62 -11.05 13.49
N ALA A 229 -29.53 -11.25 12.74
CA ALA A 229 -29.18 -12.58 12.22
C ALA A 229 -28.77 -13.55 13.35
N LEU A 230 -28.04 -13.08 14.37
CA LEU A 230 -27.69 -13.90 15.53
C LEU A 230 -28.92 -14.29 16.36
N LEU A 231 -29.97 -13.47 16.41
CA LEU A 231 -31.21 -13.82 17.14
C LEU A 231 -31.90 -15.08 16.59
N LYS A 232 -31.58 -15.49 15.36
CA LYS A 232 -32.13 -16.71 14.75
C LYS A 232 -31.43 -17.98 15.24
N TYR A 233 -30.28 -17.86 15.92
CA TYR A 233 -29.55 -19.00 16.43
C TYR A 233 -30.17 -19.43 17.77
N PRO A 234 -30.33 -20.74 18.07
CA PRO A 234 -30.81 -21.19 19.37
C PRO A 234 -29.78 -20.96 20.49
N TYR A 235 -30.28 -20.63 21.67
CA TYR A 235 -29.50 -20.65 22.90
C TYR A 235 -29.23 -22.09 23.34
N ARG A 236 -28.01 -22.38 23.77
CA ARG A 236 -27.61 -23.70 24.28
C ARG A 236 -27.09 -23.56 25.69
N THR A 237 -27.78 -24.18 26.64
CA THR A 237 -27.43 -24.13 28.06
C THR A 237 -26.43 -25.24 28.38
N TYR A 238 -25.23 -24.85 28.82
CA TYR A 238 -24.28 -25.72 29.49
C TYR A 238 -23.52 -24.91 30.54
N TYR A 239 -23.27 -25.51 31.71
CA TYR A 239 -22.67 -24.83 32.86
C TYR A 239 -21.29 -24.29 32.51
N THR A 240 -21.13 -22.96 32.58
CA THR A 240 -19.83 -22.31 32.41
C THR A 240 -19.66 -21.19 33.42
N SER A 241 -18.52 -21.21 34.10
CA SER A 241 -18.01 -20.04 34.81
C SER A 241 -17.66 -18.93 33.82
N ILE A 242 -17.43 -17.71 34.32
CA ILE A 242 -16.94 -16.60 33.48
C ILE A 242 -15.68 -17.06 32.73
N PRO A 243 -15.63 -16.98 31.39
CA PRO A 243 -14.54 -17.54 30.62
C PRO A 243 -13.22 -16.79 30.84
N ALA A 244 -12.11 -17.50 30.68
CA ALA A 244 -10.81 -16.85 30.52
C ALA A 244 -10.75 -16.08 29.19
N ALA A 245 -10.02 -14.97 29.14
CA ALA A 245 -9.92 -14.11 27.95
C ALA A 245 -9.50 -14.88 26.67
N GLY A 246 -8.58 -15.84 26.82
CA GLY A 246 -8.09 -16.69 25.72
C GLY A 246 -9.15 -17.63 25.12
N LYS A 247 -10.30 -17.84 25.77
CA LYS A 247 -11.40 -18.68 25.24
C LYS A 247 -12.37 -17.91 24.34
N LEU A 248 -12.38 -16.57 24.40
CA LEU A 248 -13.30 -15.74 23.61
C LEU A 248 -13.18 -15.97 22.08
N PRO A 249 -11.98 -16.14 21.48
CA PRO A 249 -11.89 -16.51 20.06
C PRO A 249 -12.62 -17.81 19.74
N SER A 250 -12.39 -18.88 20.52
CA SER A 250 -13.05 -20.18 20.30
C SER A 250 -14.56 -20.13 20.48
N TYR A 251 -15.06 -19.28 21.37
CA TYR A 251 -16.50 -19.09 21.57
C TYR A 251 -17.17 -18.39 20.39
N ALA A 252 -16.52 -17.39 19.80
CA ALA A 252 -16.99 -16.76 18.58
C ALA A 252 -16.98 -17.75 17.40
N GLU A 253 -15.90 -18.51 17.25
CA GLU A 253 -15.78 -19.54 16.21
C GLU A 253 -16.88 -20.60 16.34
N TYR A 254 -17.08 -21.12 17.55
CA TYR A 254 -18.15 -22.06 17.85
C TYR A 254 -19.52 -21.51 17.45
N MET A 255 -19.82 -20.26 17.82
CA MET A 255 -21.09 -19.60 17.49
C MET A 255 -21.34 -19.52 15.98
N PHE A 256 -20.33 -19.16 15.20
CA PHE A 256 -20.44 -19.05 13.74
C PHE A 256 -20.57 -20.42 13.05
N GLN A 257 -19.85 -21.44 13.54
CA GLN A 257 -19.84 -22.77 12.96
C GLN A 257 -21.11 -23.57 13.29
N ASN A 258 -21.50 -23.58 14.56
CA ASN A 258 -22.56 -24.45 15.08
C ASN A 258 -23.94 -23.78 15.05
N ARG A 259 -23.99 -22.51 14.65
CA ARG A 259 -25.19 -21.68 14.59
C ARG A 259 -25.98 -21.67 15.90
N GLY A 260 -25.30 -21.56 17.03
CA GLY A 260 -25.90 -21.59 18.37
C GLY A 260 -24.85 -21.68 19.45
N GLY A 261 -25.21 -21.31 20.68
CA GLY A 261 -24.28 -21.28 21.82
C GLY A 261 -24.89 -20.63 23.05
N ASN A 262 -24.08 -20.48 24.10
CA ASN A 262 -24.49 -19.78 25.33
C ASN A 262 -24.24 -18.26 25.22
N CYS A 263 -24.54 -17.50 26.28
CA CYS A 263 -24.40 -16.05 26.31
C CYS A 263 -22.98 -15.56 25.99
N TYR A 264 -21.94 -16.28 26.42
CA TYR A 264 -20.55 -15.95 26.09
C TYR A 264 -20.21 -16.17 24.62
N CYS A 265 -20.78 -17.18 23.96
CA CYS A 265 -20.70 -17.38 22.52
C CYS A 265 -21.34 -16.22 21.74
N TYR A 266 -22.54 -15.80 22.13
CA TYR A 266 -23.19 -14.62 21.54
C TYR A 266 -22.36 -13.36 21.71
N ALA A 267 -21.89 -13.10 22.94
CA ALA A 267 -21.10 -11.92 23.26
C ALA A 267 -19.81 -11.87 22.44
N ALA A 268 -19.06 -12.97 22.37
CA ALA A 268 -17.82 -13.06 21.61
C ALA A 268 -18.07 -12.87 20.11
N ALA A 269 -19.06 -13.57 19.52
CA ALA A 269 -19.40 -13.44 18.11
C ALA A 269 -19.79 -11.99 17.75
N MET A 270 -20.66 -11.38 18.55
CA MET A 270 -21.11 -10.01 18.34
C MET A 270 -19.94 -9.01 18.47
N ALA A 271 -19.00 -9.25 19.39
CA ALA A 271 -17.82 -8.41 19.54
C ALA A 271 -16.90 -8.49 18.30
N TYR A 272 -16.67 -9.69 17.74
CA TYR A 272 -15.90 -9.86 16.51
C TYR A 272 -16.60 -9.23 15.29
N ILE A 273 -17.92 -9.35 15.17
CA ILE A 273 -18.71 -8.67 14.13
C ILE A 273 -18.51 -7.15 14.23
N ALA A 274 -18.66 -6.58 15.43
CA ALA A 274 -18.43 -5.16 15.67
C ALA A 274 -17.01 -4.75 15.28
N LYS A 275 -16.01 -5.57 15.64
CA LYS A 275 -14.60 -5.29 15.32
C LYS A 275 -14.35 -5.19 13.82
N VAL A 276 -14.84 -6.17 13.05
CA VAL A 276 -14.59 -6.19 11.60
C VAL A 276 -15.35 -5.08 10.86
N LEU A 277 -16.45 -4.59 11.44
CA LEU A 277 -17.18 -3.42 10.99
C LEU A 277 -16.51 -2.09 11.38
N GLY A 278 -15.40 -2.12 12.11
CA GLY A 278 -14.59 -0.96 12.45
C GLY A 278 -14.86 -0.37 13.83
N PHE A 279 -15.71 -1.00 14.64
CA PHE A 279 -15.99 -0.50 15.98
C PHE A 279 -14.93 -0.91 17.01
N GLU A 280 -14.75 -0.09 18.04
CA GLU A 280 -14.24 -0.57 19.32
C GLU A 280 -15.30 -1.48 19.95
N SER A 281 -14.88 -2.67 20.39
CA SER A 281 -15.77 -3.66 20.98
C SER A 281 -15.07 -4.43 22.08
N ARG A 282 -15.85 -4.94 23.02
CA ARG A 282 -15.41 -5.72 24.17
C ARG A 282 -16.50 -6.69 24.61
N VAL A 283 -16.14 -7.68 25.41
CA VAL A 283 -17.09 -8.60 26.06
C VAL A 283 -17.15 -8.25 27.53
N ALA A 284 -18.34 -8.19 28.10
CA ALA A 284 -18.54 -8.06 29.53
C ALA A 284 -19.23 -9.31 30.07
N ALA A 285 -18.96 -9.64 31.33
CA ALA A 285 -19.50 -10.80 32.01
C ALA A 285 -19.87 -10.42 33.45
N GLY A 286 -20.93 -11.02 33.97
CA GLY A 286 -21.36 -10.85 35.35
C GLY A 286 -22.69 -11.55 35.59
N GLY A 287 -23.67 -10.85 36.14
CA GLY A 287 -25.00 -11.41 36.44
C GLY A 287 -26.14 -10.57 35.87
N VAL A 288 -27.18 -11.24 35.36
CA VAL A 288 -28.45 -10.62 34.95
C VAL A 288 -29.61 -11.33 35.64
N THR A 289 -30.73 -10.64 35.89
CA THR A 289 -31.94 -11.26 36.46
C THR A 289 -32.27 -12.57 35.74
N ALA A 290 -32.34 -13.66 36.49
CA ALA A 290 -32.69 -14.96 35.94
C ALA A 290 -34.13 -14.97 35.44
N TYR A 291 -34.41 -15.75 34.40
CA TYR A 291 -35.77 -15.90 33.86
C TYR A 291 -36.78 -16.39 34.91
N ALA A 292 -36.34 -17.25 35.83
CA ALA A 292 -37.19 -17.94 36.81
C ALA A 292 -37.24 -17.29 38.21
N GLY A 293 -36.71 -16.07 38.42
CA GLY A 293 -36.79 -15.47 39.76
C GLY A 293 -36.03 -14.15 39.96
N ARG A 294 -35.92 -13.73 41.23
CA ARG A 294 -35.28 -12.45 41.63
C ARG A 294 -33.75 -12.51 41.72
N GLN A 295 -33.15 -13.69 41.56
CA GLN A 295 -31.69 -13.88 41.66
C GLN A 295 -30.99 -13.51 40.34
N LEU A 296 -29.70 -13.20 40.41
CA LEU A 296 -28.88 -12.97 39.22
C LEU A 296 -28.24 -14.29 38.76
N SER A 297 -28.40 -14.65 37.49
CA SER A 297 -27.70 -15.76 36.84
C SER A 297 -26.46 -15.27 36.10
N PRO A 298 -25.36 -16.05 36.02
CA PRO A 298 -24.19 -15.71 35.22
C PRO A 298 -24.55 -15.39 33.77
N HIS A 299 -24.03 -14.27 33.25
CA HIS A 299 -24.38 -13.78 31.93
C HIS A 299 -23.24 -13.02 31.27
N GLY A 300 -23.21 -13.03 29.94
CA GLY A 300 -22.22 -12.33 29.12
C GLY A 300 -22.87 -11.57 27.97
N TRP A 301 -22.37 -10.38 27.68
CA TRP A 301 -22.86 -9.52 26.60
C TRP A 301 -21.71 -8.82 25.86
N CYS A 302 -22.00 -8.36 24.64
CA CYS A 302 -21.07 -7.53 23.89
C CYS A 302 -21.31 -6.05 24.23
N GLU A 303 -20.24 -5.27 24.28
CA GLU A 303 -20.33 -3.81 24.29
C GLU A 303 -19.57 -3.23 23.11
N VAL A 304 -20.17 -2.23 22.47
CA VAL A 304 -19.65 -1.52 21.31
C VAL A 304 -19.59 -0.03 21.64
N LYS A 305 -18.49 0.63 21.28
CA LYS A 305 -18.32 2.05 21.52
C LYS A 305 -18.98 2.86 20.41
N ILE A 306 -19.91 3.74 20.79
CA ILE A 306 -20.62 4.68 19.91
C ILE A 306 -20.36 6.08 20.45
N GLY A 307 -19.60 6.89 19.70
CA GLY A 307 -19.07 8.15 20.20
C GLY A 307 -18.20 7.92 21.44
N SER A 308 -18.51 8.60 22.54
CA SER A 308 -17.82 8.43 23.83
C SER A 308 -18.41 7.33 24.71
N GLN A 309 -19.54 6.72 24.33
CA GLN A 309 -20.29 5.81 25.20
C GLN A 309 -20.16 4.34 24.79
N TRP A 310 -20.06 3.46 25.79
CA TRP A 310 -20.22 2.03 25.59
C TRP A 310 -21.70 1.67 25.58
N LYS A 311 -22.12 0.96 24.54
CA LYS A 311 -23.49 0.50 24.32
C LYS A 311 -23.51 -1.03 24.27
N MET A 312 -24.43 -1.64 24.98
CA MET A 312 -24.62 -3.09 25.05
C MET A 312 -25.33 -3.61 23.80
N CYS A 313 -24.88 -4.76 23.33
CA CYS A 313 -25.55 -5.60 22.35
C CYS A 313 -25.71 -6.99 22.97
N ASP A 314 -26.89 -7.27 23.51
CA ASP A 314 -27.17 -8.54 24.19
C ASP A 314 -28.09 -9.43 23.35
N CYS A 315 -27.48 -10.17 22.43
CA CYS A 315 -28.22 -11.05 21.53
C CYS A 315 -28.93 -12.19 22.28
N SER A 316 -28.30 -12.71 23.33
CA SER A 316 -28.85 -13.83 24.13
C SER A 316 -30.13 -13.44 24.84
N MET A 317 -30.11 -12.31 25.57
CA MET A 317 -31.31 -11.83 26.27
C MET A 317 -32.37 -11.35 25.29
N GLN A 318 -31.98 -10.76 24.15
CA GLN A 318 -32.94 -10.35 23.13
C GLN A 318 -33.69 -11.54 22.52
N ASN A 319 -33.01 -12.68 22.37
CA ASN A 319 -33.62 -13.92 21.90
C ASN A 319 -34.68 -14.44 22.90
N ALA A 320 -34.44 -14.29 24.20
CA ALA A 320 -35.37 -14.68 25.26
C ALA A 320 -36.51 -13.65 25.49
N HIS A 321 -36.25 -12.37 25.25
CA HIS A 321 -37.17 -11.25 25.48
C HIS A 321 -37.38 -10.45 24.20
N LYS A 322 -38.25 -10.96 23.32
CA LYS A 322 -38.47 -10.44 21.95
C LYS A 322 -39.14 -9.06 21.92
N ASP A 323 -39.81 -8.69 23.00
CA ASP A 323 -40.53 -7.43 23.23
C ASP A 323 -39.61 -6.27 23.68
N GLN A 324 -38.38 -6.58 24.09
CA GLN A 324 -37.42 -5.58 24.58
C GLN A 324 -36.49 -5.09 23.46
N ASN A 325 -35.84 -3.94 23.63
CA ASN A 325 -34.72 -3.52 22.79
C ASN A 325 -33.40 -3.64 23.54
N LEU A 326 -32.58 -4.63 23.19
CA LEU A 326 -31.27 -4.86 23.82
C LEU A 326 -30.10 -4.63 22.84
N PHE A 327 -30.35 -3.83 21.79
CA PHE A 327 -29.34 -3.43 20.82
C PHE A 327 -28.94 -1.95 21.02
N LEU A 328 -27.64 -1.73 21.23
CA LEU A 328 -27.03 -0.43 21.47
C LEU A 328 -27.69 0.37 22.61
N VAL A 329 -28.07 -0.30 23.70
CA VAL A 329 -28.58 0.34 24.92
C VAL A 329 -27.46 0.62 25.91
N THR A 330 -27.60 1.64 26.76
CA THR A 330 -26.67 1.80 27.89
C THR A 330 -27.02 0.80 29.01
N ARG A 331 -26.07 0.52 29.91
CA ARG A 331 -26.35 -0.27 31.12
C ARG A 331 -27.49 0.33 31.97
N LYS A 332 -27.64 1.66 31.99
CA LYS A 332 -28.73 2.35 32.70
C LYS A 332 -30.09 2.13 32.05
N GLN A 333 -30.13 2.01 30.72
CA GLN A 333 -31.35 1.75 29.95
C GLN A 333 -31.69 0.26 29.85
N TYR A 334 -30.82 -0.61 30.36
CA TYR A 334 -31.03 -2.05 30.31
C TYR A 334 -32.17 -2.43 31.28
N PRO A 335 -33.23 -3.11 30.80
CA PRO A 335 -34.48 -3.27 31.57
C PRO A 335 -34.38 -4.30 32.70
N PHE A 336 -33.30 -5.09 32.73
CA PHE A 336 -33.06 -6.11 33.75
C PHE A 336 -31.99 -5.66 34.75
N ARG A 337 -32.03 -6.20 35.97
CA ARG A 337 -30.96 -5.96 36.94
C ARG A 337 -29.66 -6.55 36.38
N LEU A 338 -28.60 -5.75 36.47
CA LEU A 338 -27.32 -6.04 35.84
C LEU A 338 -26.19 -5.83 36.85
N ARG A 339 -25.32 -6.83 36.97
CA ARG A 339 -24.04 -6.74 37.66
C ARG A 339 -22.94 -7.04 36.65
N CYS A 340 -21.93 -6.18 36.57
CA CYS A 340 -20.78 -6.38 35.69
C CYS A 340 -19.56 -6.72 36.54
N ASP A 341 -19.10 -7.95 36.44
CA ASP A 341 -17.98 -8.47 37.24
C ASP A 341 -16.66 -8.36 36.49
N LYS A 342 -16.68 -8.55 35.16
CA LYS A 342 -15.48 -8.55 34.32
C LYS A 342 -15.73 -7.94 32.95
N VAL A 343 -14.71 -7.31 32.40
CA VAL A 343 -14.70 -6.78 31.03
C VAL A 343 -13.42 -7.24 30.33
N PHE A 344 -13.57 -7.74 29.12
CA PHE A 344 -12.49 -8.21 28.25
C PHE A 344 -12.40 -7.30 27.02
N GLN A 345 -11.37 -6.47 26.97
CA GLN A 345 -11.14 -5.54 25.88
C GLN A 345 -10.52 -6.26 24.69
N MET A 346 -11.14 -6.14 23.51
CA MET A 346 -10.53 -6.61 22.26
C MET A 346 -9.69 -5.52 21.60
N THR A 347 -8.43 -5.86 21.29
CA THR A 347 -7.52 -4.98 20.55
C THR A 347 -7.05 -5.66 19.27
N ALA A 348 -7.13 -4.93 18.15
CA ALA A 348 -6.60 -5.32 16.85
C ALA A 348 -5.40 -4.44 16.51
N LYS A 349 -4.21 -5.03 16.34
CA LYS A 349 -2.99 -4.28 16.03
C LYS A 349 -1.96 -5.18 15.35
N ASN A 350 -1.30 -4.65 14.32
CA ASN A 350 -0.23 -5.32 13.59
C ASN A 350 -0.56 -6.74 13.12
N GLY A 351 -1.80 -6.99 12.68
CA GLY A 351 -2.24 -8.28 12.16
C GLY A 351 -2.70 -9.29 13.21
N LYS A 352 -2.80 -8.88 14.49
CA LYS A 352 -3.16 -9.74 15.62
C LYS A 352 -4.38 -9.21 16.39
N ILE A 353 -5.16 -10.13 16.95
CA ILE A 353 -6.20 -9.86 17.95
C ILE A 353 -5.68 -10.28 19.32
N THR A 354 -5.91 -9.45 20.32
CA THR A 354 -5.65 -9.76 21.74
C THR A 354 -6.87 -9.43 22.57
N TRP A 355 -7.09 -10.21 23.63
CA TRP A 355 -8.10 -9.98 24.65
C TRP A 355 -7.40 -9.75 25.98
N LYS A 356 -7.76 -8.68 26.69
CA LYS A 356 -7.24 -8.36 28.02
C LYS A 356 -8.38 -8.10 28.99
#